data_AF-A0A239SDY0-F1
#
_entry.id   AF-A0A239SDY0-F1
#
_cell.length_a   1.000
_cell.length_b   1.000
_cell.length_c   1.000
_cell.angle_alpha   90.00
_cell.angle_beta   90.00
_cell.angle_gamma   90.00
#
_symmetry.space_group_name_H-M   'P 1'
#
loop_
_entity.id
_entity.type
_entity.pdbx_description
1 polymer ?
#
loop_
_entity_poly.entity_id
_entity_poly.type
_entity_poly.pdbx_seq_one_letter_code
_entity_poly.pdbx_strand_id
1 'polypeptide(L)'
;MAYTNTPSNPFRWLLTQDTGAPPPAEPAQVKNGLPADLPLNIKELPRTPLPKLEVFPDELLALRKHLGMSRNVFAHYLRTNPRTLENWEQGRARPNAQAACLIRLVQQNPGLVSSLARL
;
A
#
# COMPACT_ATOMS: atom_id res chain seq x y z
N MET A 1 -6.98 -5.57 34.31
CA MET A 1 -5.61 -5.23 33.90
C MET A 1 -5.50 -5.43 32.39
N ALA A 2 -4.72 -4.58 31.72
CA ALA A 2 -4.84 -4.19 30.32
C ALA A 2 -4.65 -5.31 29.28
N TYR A 3 -5.35 -5.14 28.17
CA TYR A 3 -5.37 -5.96 26.95
C TYR A 3 -3.96 -6.16 26.37
N THR A 4 -3.58 -7.42 26.14
CA THR A 4 -2.37 -7.75 25.40
C THR A 4 -2.57 -7.43 23.92
N ASN A 5 -1.78 -6.49 23.44
CA ASN A 5 -1.64 -6.07 22.05
C ASN A 5 -1.28 -7.28 21.17
N THR A 6 -2.28 -7.91 20.59
CA THR A 6 -2.10 -8.92 19.53
C THR A 6 -1.84 -8.14 18.24
N PRO A 7 -0.73 -8.37 17.50
CA PRO A 7 -0.53 -7.71 16.23
C PRO A 7 -1.69 -8.09 15.32
N SER A 8 -2.57 -7.11 15.07
CA SER A 8 -3.67 -7.22 14.14
C SER A 8 -3.07 -7.63 12.80
N ASN A 9 -3.50 -8.77 12.28
CA ASN A 9 -3.16 -9.17 10.91
C ASN A 9 -3.45 -7.96 9.99
N PRO A 10 -2.44 -7.34 9.36
CA PRO A 10 -2.62 -6.13 8.55
C PRO A 10 -3.41 -6.41 7.25
N PHE A 11 -3.72 -7.68 7.01
CA PHE A 11 -4.53 -8.19 5.90
C PHE A 11 -5.88 -8.74 6.37
N ARG A 12 -6.39 -8.34 7.55
CA ARG A 12 -7.70 -8.82 8.05
C ARG A 12 -8.85 -8.55 7.08
N TRP A 13 -8.75 -7.52 6.25
CA TRP A 13 -9.72 -7.20 5.18
C TRP A 13 -9.53 -8.02 3.90
N LEU A 14 -8.45 -8.82 3.79
CA LEU A 14 -8.10 -9.61 2.62
C LEU A 14 -8.58 -11.09 2.73
N LEU A 15 -8.93 -11.54 3.93
CA LEU A 15 -9.35 -12.92 4.23
C LEU A 15 -10.87 -13.10 4.42
N THR A 16 -11.63 -12.00 4.50
CA THR A 16 -13.10 -12.06 4.61
C THR A 16 -13.73 -11.75 3.25
N GLN A 17 -14.14 -12.80 2.52
CA GLN A 17 -15.15 -12.70 1.44
C GLN A 17 -16.58 -12.53 2.02
N ASP A 18 -16.69 -12.07 3.27
CA ASP A 18 -17.96 -11.80 3.95
C ASP A 18 -17.70 -10.75 5.06
N THR A 19 -17.83 -9.48 4.72
CA THR A 19 -18.05 -8.43 5.74
C THR A 19 -19.03 -7.46 5.14
N GLY A 20 -20.11 -7.17 5.87
CA GLY A 20 -20.99 -6.03 5.63
C GLY A 20 -20.28 -4.70 5.76
N ALA A 21 -19.25 -4.47 4.93
CA ALA A 21 -18.90 -3.15 4.47
C ALA A 21 -20.17 -2.54 3.88
N PRO A 22 -20.44 -1.23 4.09
CA PRO A 22 -21.42 -0.56 3.25
C PRO A 22 -21.09 -0.93 1.80
N PRO A 23 -22.12 -1.24 0.96
CA PRO A 23 -21.89 -1.45 -0.46
C PRO A 23 -20.93 -0.35 -0.94
N PRO A 24 -19.93 -0.67 -1.80
CA PRO A 24 -19.00 0.36 -2.28
C PRO A 24 -19.85 1.56 -2.64
N ALA A 25 -19.62 2.68 -1.93
CA ALA A 25 -20.39 3.90 -2.11
C ALA A 25 -20.59 4.07 -3.62
N GLU A 26 -21.86 4.21 -4.03
CA GLU A 26 -22.37 4.33 -5.41
C GLU A 26 -21.26 4.46 -6.45
N PRO A 27 -21.21 3.63 -7.52
CA PRO A 27 -20.08 3.59 -8.45
C PRO A 27 -19.64 5.01 -8.75
N ALA A 28 -18.54 5.44 -8.10
CA ALA A 28 -18.11 6.82 -8.11
C ALA A 28 -18.02 7.18 -9.58
N GLN A 29 -18.87 8.08 -10.06
CA GLN A 29 -19.13 8.28 -11.50
C GLN A 29 -17.77 8.34 -12.22
N VAL A 30 -17.39 7.28 -12.92
CA VAL A 30 -16.03 7.15 -13.44
C VAL A 30 -16.04 7.83 -14.80
N LYS A 31 -15.36 8.97 -14.94
CA LYS A 31 -15.21 9.67 -16.23
C LYS A 31 -13.82 9.36 -16.77
N ASN A 32 -13.75 8.75 -17.95
CA ASN A 32 -12.48 8.38 -18.61
C ASN A 32 -11.54 7.51 -17.74
N GLY A 33 -12.09 6.68 -16.85
CA GLY A 33 -11.31 5.82 -15.95
C GLY A 33 -10.81 6.50 -14.67
N LEU A 34 -11.16 7.76 -14.42
CA LEU A 34 -10.85 8.50 -13.18
C LEU A 34 -12.13 8.82 -12.39
N PRO A 35 -12.04 8.94 -11.05
CA PRO A 35 -13.15 9.41 -10.23
C PRO A 35 -13.61 10.82 -10.69
N ALA A 36 -14.92 11.04 -10.86
CA ALA A 36 -15.44 12.34 -11.32
C ALA A 36 -15.17 13.50 -10.37
N ASP A 37 -14.87 13.23 -9.11
CA ASP A 37 -14.56 14.19 -8.05
C ASP A 37 -13.06 14.48 -7.91
N LEU A 38 -12.20 13.82 -8.70
CA LEU A 38 -10.76 14.07 -8.66
C LEU A 38 -10.43 15.44 -9.28
N PRO A 39 -9.83 16.39 -8.53
CA PRO A 39 -9.46 17.68 -9.09
C PRO A 39 -8.33 17.49 -10.12
N LEU A 40 -8.60 17.89 -11.36
CA LEU A 40 -7.61 17.82 -12.45
C LEU A 40 -6.84 19.14 -12.61
N ASN A 41 -7.24 20.20 -11.89
CA ASN A 41 -6.61 21.51 -11.90
C ASN A 41 -6.00 21.85 -10.53
N ILE A 42 -4.79 22.38 -10.52
CA ILE A 42 -4.10 22.83 -9.30
C ILE A 42 -4.92 23.86 -8.49
N LYS A 43 -5.76 24.66 -9.16
CA LYS A 43 -6.64 25.64 -8.51
C LYS A 43 -7.75 25.00 -7.66
N GLU A 44 -8.13 23.77 -7.99
CA GLU A 44 -9.19 23.00 -7.33
C GLU A 44 -8.63 22.06 -6.26
N LEU A 45 -7.31 21.86 -6.24
CA LEU A 45 -6.67 20.99 -5.25
C LEU A 45 -6.79 21.61 -3.85
N PRO A 46 -7.21 20.83 -2.83
CA PRO A 46 -7.18 21.28 -1.45
C PRO A 46 -5.76 21.74 -1.07
N ARG A 47 -5.66 22.88 -0.39
CA ARG A 47 -4.37 23.39 0.11
C ARG A 47 -3.81 22.55 1.27
N THR A 48 -4.65 21.71 1.86
CA THR A 48 -4.24 20.76 2.89
C THR A 48 -3.46 19.63 2.21
N PRO A 49 -2.19 19.41 2.59
CA PRO A 49 -1.40 18.32 2.03
C PRO A 49 -2.04 16.97 2.38
N LEU A 50 -1.90 16.00 1.47
CA LEU A 50 -2.31 14.63 1.75
C LEU A 50 -1.56 14.10 2.98
N PRO A 51 -2.22 13.27 3.82
CA PRO A 51 -1.57 12.67 4.96
C PRO A 51 -0.36 11.85 4.51
N LYS A 52 0.69 11.88 5.32
CA LYS A 52 1.90 11.11 5.05
C LYS A 52 1.56 9.62 5.06
N LEU A 53 1.90 8.93 3.98
CA LEU A 53 1.83 7.48 3.95
C LEU A 53 2.95 6.91 4.80
N GLU A 54 2.58 6.27 5.90
CA GLU A 54 3.52 5.49 6.70
C GLU A 54 3.53 4.05 6.23
N VAL A 55 4.70 3.42 6.30
CA VAL A 55 4.83 1.97 6.16
C VAL A 55 5.54 1.40 7.38
N PHE A 56 4.94 0.39 8.00
CA PHE A 56 5.47 -0.30 9.17
C PHE A 56 6.28 -1.53 8.78
N PRO A 57 7.36 -1.86 9.51
CA PRO A 57 8.25 -2.98 9.17
C PRO A 57 7.52 -4.33 9.05
N ASP A 58 6.66 -4.64 10.03
CA ASP A 58 5.92 -5.91 10.06
C ASP A 58 4.92 -6.02 8.90
N GLU A 59 4.27 -4.92 8.54
CA GLU A 59 3.31 -4.91 7.43
C GLU A 59 4.02 -5.11 6.08
N LEU A 60 5.20 -4.51 5.90
CA LEU A 60 6.01 -4.64 4.69
C LEU A 60 6.54 -6.07 4.53
N LEU A 61 7.03 -6.65 5.63
CA LEU A 61 7.47 -8.03 5.68
C LEU A 61 6.32 -8.99 5.34
N ALA A 62 5.15 -8.75 5.93
CA ALA A 62 3.99 -9.59 5.73
C ALA A 62 3.45 -9.47 4.29
N LEU A 63 3.50 -8.28 3.68
CA LEU A 63 3.13 -8.06 2.28
C LEU A 63 4.02 -8.86 1.34
N ARG A 64 5.35 -8.76 1.52
CA ARG A 64 6.29 -9.51 0.69
C ARG A 64 6.07 -11.01 0.79
N LYS A 65 5.84 -11.52 2.01
CA LYS A 65 5.57 -12.95 2.25
C LYS A 65 4.25 -13.38 1.62
N HIS A 66 3.20 -12.55 1.71
CA HIS A 66 1.92 -12.81 1.08
C HIS A 66 2.05 -12.93 -0.45
N LEU A 67 2.89 -12.11 -1.07
CA LEU A 67 3.20 -12.18 -2.51
C LEU A 67 4.10 -13.38 -2.89
N GLY A 68 4.58 -14.17 -1.93
CA GLY A 68 5.47 -15.30 -2.19
C GLY A 68 6.86 -14.92 -2.71
N MET A 69 7.28 -13.67 -2.51
CA MET A 69 8.52 -13.14 -3.12
C MET A 69 9.71 -13.21 -2.16
N SER A 70 10.88 -13.54 -2.71
CA SER A 70 12.14 -13.32 -2.02
C SER A 70 12.38 -11.82 -1.83
N ARG A 71 13.21 -11.44 -0.85
CA ARG A 71 13.57 -10.04 -0.62
C ARG A 71 14.18 -9.40 -1.86
N ASN A 72 15.06 -10.11 -2.56
CA ASN A 72 15.72 -9.58 -3.76
C ASN A 72 14.72 -9.32 -4.89
N VAL A 73 13.78 -10.24 -5.12
CA VAL A 73 12.73 -10.09 -6.14
C VAL A 73 11.82 -8.91 -5.82
N PHE A 74 11.37 -8.79 -4.57
CA PHE A 74 10.51 -7.68 -4.18
C PHE A 74 11.22 -6.33 -4.23
N ALA A 75 12.49 -6.26 -3.80
CA ALA A 75 13.30 -5.06 -3.91
C ALA A 75 13.50 -4.63 -5.38
N HIS A 76 13.71 -5.60 -6.28
CA HIS A 76 13.85 -5.34 -7.71
C HIS A 76 12.60 -4.68 -8.30
N TYR A 77 11.39 -5.16 -7.96
CA TYR A 77 10.14 -4.56 -8.41
C TYR A 77 9.88 -3.18 -7.80
N LEU A 78 10.28 -2.96 -6.54
CA LEU A 78 10.19 -1.66 -5.88
C LEU A 78 11.32 -0.69 -6.29
N ARG A 79 12.19 -1.06 -7.25
CA ARG A 79 13.32 -0.26 -7.73
C ARG A 79 14.24 0.21 -6.59
N THR A 80 14.49 -0.68 -5.62
CA THR A 80 15.36 -0.42 -4.46
C THR A 80 16.39 -1.55 -4.28
N ASN A 81 17.42 -1.31 -3.48
CA ASN A 81 18.41 -2.34 -3.16
C ASN A 81 17.85 -3.31 -2.09
N PRO A 82 18.13 -4.63 -2.17
CA PRO A 82 17.79 -5.59 -1.13
C PRO A 82 18.15 -5.18 0.29
N ARG A 83 19.30 -4.52 0.50
CA ARG A 83 19.74 -4.00 1.80
C ARG A 83 18.86 -2.88 2.31
N THR A 84 18.38 -2.01 1.41
CA THR A 84 17.44 -0.95 1.75
C THR A 84 16.10 -1.55 2.18
N LEU A 85 15.58 -2.52 1.42
CA LEU A 85 14.37 -3.24 1.78
C LEU A 85 14.52 -3.97 3.13
N GLU A 86 15.67 -4.61 3.37
CA GLU A 86 15.97 -5.25 4.65
C GLU A 86 15.95 -4.24 5.81
N ASN A 87 16.58 -3.08 5.65
CA ASN A 87 16.56 -2.03 6.66
C ASN A 87 15.14 -1.55 6.97
N TRP A 88 14.25 -1.49 5.97
CA TRP A 88 12.83 -1.17 6.16
C TRP A 88 12.08 -2.28 6.90
N GLU A 89 12.24 -3.54 6.48
CA GLU A 89 11.64 -4.71 7.14
C GLU A 89 12.11 -4.90 8.59
N GLN A 90 13.29 -4.41 8.94
CA GLN A 90 13.85 -4.45 10.30
C GLN A 90 13.60 -3.17 11.10
N GLY A 91 12.95 -2.17 10.51
CA GLY A 91 12.69 -0.88 11.17
C GLY A 91 13.91 -0.01 11.42
N ARG A 92 15.07 -0.33 10.83
CA ARG A 92 16.29 0.49 10.90
C ARG A 92 16.20 1.75 10.06
N ALA A 93 15.33 1.75 9.04
CA ALA A 93 15.01 2.90 8.21
C ALA A 93 13.52 2.88 7.83
N ARG A 94 13.02 4.00 7.30
CA ARG A 94 11.66 4.12 6.77
C ARG A 94 11.70 4.27 5.25
N PRO A 95 10.72 3.73 4.51
CA PRO A 95 10.53 4.06 3.10
C PRO A 95 10.31 5.57 2.92
N ASN A 96 10.83 6.12 1.83
CA ASN A 96 10.51 7.50 1.44
C ASN A 96 9.05 7.61 0.95
N ALA A 97 8.57 8.83 0.70
CA ALA A 97 7.17 9.07 0.33
C ALA A 97 6.73 8.30 -0.94
N GLN A 98 7.60 8.22 -1.95
CA GLN A 98 7.32 7.54 -3.21
C GLN A 98 7.28 6.02 -3.02
N ALA A 99 8.26 5.46 -2.29
CA ALA A 99 8.31 4.04 -1.97
C ALA A 99 7.11 3.62 -1.10
N ALA A 100 6.75 4.43 -0.11
CA ALA A 100 5.55 4.21 0.71
C ALA A 100 4.28 4.18 -0.15
N CYS A 101 4.16 5.11 -1.11
CA CYS A 101 3.06 5.11 -2.08
C CYS A 101 3.02 3.80 -2.90
N LEU A 102 4.13 3.40 -3.50
CA LEU A 102 4.20 2.16 -4.29
C LEU A 102 3.87 0.91 -3.45
N ILE A 103 4.40 0.83 -2.23
CA ILE A 103 4.12 -0.27 -1.31
C ILE A 103 2.62 -0.33 -0.99
N ARG A 104 1.98 0.81 -0.71
CA ARG A 104 0.54 0.88 -0.42
C ARG A 104 -0.31 0.53 -1.63
N LEU A 105 0.09 0.95 -2.83
CA LEU A 105 -0.58 0.57 -4.08
C LEU A 105 -0.52 -0.95 -4.31
N VAL A 106 0.65 -1.56 -4.14
CA VAL A 106 0.81 -3.01 -4.25
C VAL A 106 0.03 -3.75 -3.16
N GLN A 107 -0.05 -3.20 -1.95
CA GLN A 107 -0.85 -3.76 -0.87
C GLN A 107 -2.34 -3.77 -1.21
N GLN A 108 -2.86 -2.71 -1.83
CA GLN A 108 -4.27 -2.60 -2.23
C GLN A 108 -4.59 -3.44 -3.48
N ASN A 109 -3.64 -3.56 -4.40
CA ASN A 109 -3.79 -4.32 -5.64
C ASN A 109 -2.50 -5.09 -5.95
N PRO A 110 -2.39 -6.35 -5.46
CA PRO A 110 -1.24 -7.23 -5.72
C PRO A 110 -0.89 -7.40 -7.20
N GLY A 111 -1.89 -7.29 -8.09
CA GLY A 111 -1.69 -7.38 -9.54
C GLY A 111 -0.81 -6.27 -10.12
N LEU A 112 -0.64 -5.15 -9.41
CA LEU A 112 0.24 -4.06 -9.83
C LEU A 112 1.71 -4.46 -9.86
N VAL A 113 2.14 -5.52 -9.15
CA VAL A 113 3.52 -5.98 -9.26
C VAL A 113 3.87 -6.38 -10.70
N SER A 114 2.94 -7.01 -11.42
CA SER A 114 3.11 -7.33 -12.84
C SER A 114 3.18 -6.08 -13.73
N SER A 115 2.52 -4.99 -13.33
CA SER A 115 2.64 -3.69 -14.02
C SER A 115 4.00 -3.04 -13.75
N LEU A 116 4.49 -3.09 -12.50
CA LEU A 116 5.83 -2.61 -12.15
C LEU A 116 6.93 -3.36 -12.92
N ALA A 117 6.73 -4.66 -13.17
CA ALA A 117 7.66 -5.47 -13.97
C ALA A 117 7.76 -5.02 -15.44
N ARG A 118 6.77 -4.29 -15.96
CA ARG A 118 6.69 -3.83 -17.36
C ARG A 118 7.08 -2.35 -17.56
N LEU A 119 7.40 -1.64 -16.47
CA LEU A 119 7.92 -0.27 -16.52
C LEU A 119 9.43 -0.29 -16.76
#